data_AF-A0A9P0HKH9-F1
#
_entry.id   AF-A0A9P0HKH9-F1
#
_cell.length_a   1.000
_cell.length_b   1.000
_cell.length_c   1.000
_cell.angle_alpha   90.00
_cell.angle_beta   90.00
_cell.angle_gamma   90.00
#
_symmetry.space_group_name_H-M   'P 1'
#
loop_
_entity.id
_entity.type
_entity.pdbx_description
1 polymer ?
#
loop_
_entity_poly.entity_id
_entity_poly.type
_entity_poly.pdbx_seq_one_letter_code
_entity_poly.pdbx_strand_id
1 'polypeptide(L)' 'MALDQAHSDKEKREIESAREMFQILMEIATLLDTDLDAQSLTYCIRLCESGVNPDALAQVFVSIKNMVSGYNQEK' A
#
# COMPACT_ATOMS: atom_id res chain seq x y z
N MET A 1 -4.14 7.49 -35.78
CA MET A 1 -5.45 7.38 -35.08
C MET A 1 -5.64 6.01 -34.46
N ALA A 2 -5.61 4.88 -35.19
CA ALA A 2 -5.77 3.54 -34.58
C ALA A 2 -4.67 3.13 -33.57
N LEU A 3 -3.41 3.54 -33.80
CA LEU A 3 -2.30 3.28 -32.87
C LEU A 3 -2.41 4.05 -31.55
N ASP A 4 -3.02 5.24 -31.59
CA ASP A 4 -3.19 6.12 -30.42
C ASP A 4 -4.32 5.60 -29.51
N GLN A 5 -5.38 5.08 -30.13
CA GLN A 5 -6.49 4.39 -29.46
C GLN A 5 -6.00 3.14 -28.70
N ALA A 6 -5.18 2.31 -29.36
CA ALA A 6 -4.65 1.08 -28.75
C ALA A 6 -3.71 1.34 -27.56
N HIS A 7 -2.96 2.45 -27.57
CA HIS A 7 -2.15 2.87 -26.44
C HIS A 7 -3.03 3.32 -25.26
N SER A 8 -4.06 4.12 -25.52
CA SER A 8 -5.02 4.57 -24.52
C SER A 8 -5.79 3.39 -23.88
N ASP A 9 -6.19 2.40 -24.67
CA ASP A 9 -6.87 1.21 -24.17
C ASP A 9 -5.95 0.32 -23.31
N LYS A 10 -4.65 0.26 -23.62
CA LYS A 10 -3.66 -0.47 -22.81
C LYS A 10 -3.46 0.19 -21.45
N GLU A 11 -3.25 1.50 -21.43
CA GLU A 11 -3.06 2.27 -20.20
C GLU A 11 -4.29 2.15 -19.28
N LYS A 12 -5.49 2.20 -19.85
CA LYS A 12 -6.74 2.03 -19.09
C LYS A 12 -6.81 0.66 -18.40
N ARG A 13 -6.47 -0.42 -19.11
CA ARG A 13 -6.44 -1.78 -18.54
C ARG A 13 -5.39 -1.92 -17.44
N GLU A 14 -4.23 -1.28 -17.59
CA GLU A 14 -3.18 -1.29 -16.56
C GLU A 14 -3.63 -0.56 -15.29
N ILE A 15 -4.32 0.59 -15.43
CA ILE A 15 -4.89 1.33 -14.29
C ILE A 15 -6.00 0.50 -13.60
N GLU A 16 -6.87 -0.15 -14.37
CA GLU A 16 -7.92 -1.02 -13.83
C GLU A 16 -7.32 -2.20 -13.05
N SER A 17 -6.31 -2.87 -13.61
CA SER A 17 -5.62 -3.97 -12.94
C SER A 17 -4.90 -3.53 -11.66
N ALA A 18 -4.24 -2.37 -11.66
CA ALA A 18 -3.60 -1.83 -10.46
C ALA A 18 -4.60 -1.53 -9.35
N ARG A 19 -5.79 -1.02 -9.70
CA ARG A 19 -6.88 -0.76 -8.74
C ARG A 19 -7.41 -2.05 -8.13
N GLU A 20 -7.65 -3.08 -8.94
CA GLU A 20 -8.09 -4.39 -8.46
C GLU A 20 -7.06 -5.02 -7.53
N MET A 21 -5.78 -4.99 -7.92
CA MET A 21 -4.69 -5.49 -7.06
C MET A 21 -4.64 -4.75 -5.72
N PHE A 22 -4.76 -3.42 -5.73
CA PHE A 22 -4.78 -2.64 -4.51
C PHE A 22 -5.98 -2.99 -3.61
N GLN A 23 -7.16 -3.21 -4.19
CA GLN A 23 -8.35 -3.62 -3.43
C GLN A 23 -8.15 -4.98 -2.76
N ILE A 24 -7.58 -5.96 -3.48
CA ILE A 24 -7.25 -7.27 -2.92
C ILE A 24 -6.26 -7.13 -1.76
N LEU A 25 -5.23 -6.29 -1.91
CA LEU A 25 -4.26 -6.05 -0.84
C LEU A 25 -4.89 -5.37 0.39
N MET A 26 -5.85 -4.45 0.19
CA MET A 26 -6.61 -3.84 1.29
C MET A 26 -7.50 -4.87 2.02
N GLU A 27 -8.13 -5.79 1.29
CA GLU A 27 -8.91 -6.86 1.89
C GLU A 27 -8.02 -7.80 2.73
N ILE A 28 -6.85 -8.17 2.21
CA ILE A 28 -5.86 -8.96 2.96
C ILE A 28 -5.41 -8.21 4.22
N ALA A 29 -5.08 -6.92 4.10
CA ALA A 29 -4.65 -6.10 5.23
C ALA A 29 -5.72 -5.99 6.33
N THR A 30 -6.99 -5.93 5.92
CA THR A 30 -8.16 -5.93 6.82
C THR A 30 -8.36 -7.29 7.48
N LEU A 31 -8.25 -8.38 6.71
CA LEU A 31 -8.39 -9.74 7.23
C LEU A 31 -7.33 -10.09 8.27
N LEU A 32 -6.11 -9.58 8.07
CA LEU A 32 -4.98 -9.77 8.98
C LEU A 32 -4.94 -8.74 10.12
N ASP A 33 -5.93 -7.86 10.21
CA ASP A 33 -6.06 -6.84 11.27
C ASP A 33 -4.80 -5.98 11.43
N THR A 34 -4.21 -5.58 10.30
CA THR A 34 -2.94 -4.83 10.28
C THR A 34 -3.09 -3.35 10.68
N ASP A 35 -4.33 -2.86 10.80
CA ASP A 35 -4.68 -1.44 10.98
C ASP A 35 -4.05 -0.50 9.92
N LEU A 36 -3.77 -1.00 8.72
CA LEU A 36 -3.27 -0.18 7.62
C LEU A 36 -4.43 0.52 6.91
N ASP A 37 -4.42 1.85 6.91
CA ASP A 37 -5.28 2.64 6.04
C ASP A 37 -4.74 2.67 4.60
N ALA A 38 -5.58 3.10 3.65
CA ALA A 38 -5.24 3.09 2.22
C ALA A 38 -3.98 3.90 1.88
N GLN A 39 -3.71 5.00 2.59
CA GLN A 39 -2.49 5.79 2.38
C GLN A 39 -1.29 5.02 2.90
N SER A 40 -1.36 4.49 4.12
CA SER A 40 -0.28 3.70 4.72
C SER A 40 0.08 2.48 3.87
N LEU A 41 -0.91 1.73 3.37
CA LEU A 41 -0.67 0.60 2.47
C LEU A 41 0.00 1.05 1.16
N THR A 42 -0.44 2.17 0.58
CA THR A 42 0.18 2.73 -0.63
C THR A 42 1.65 3.07 -0.41
N TYR A 43 2.01 3.65 0.74
CA TYR A 43 3.41 3.90 1.08
C TYR A 43 4.20 2.60 1.21
N CYS A 44 3.66 1.59 1.89
CA CYS A 44 4.31 0.29 2.02
C CYS A 44 4.60 -0.35 0.66
N ILE A 45 3.63 -0.33 -0.26
CA ILE A 45 3.80 -0.85 -1.62
C ILE A 45 4.95 -0.12 -2.33
N ARG A 46 4.95 1.21 -2.34
CA ARG A 46 5.98 2.01 -3.02
C ARG A 46 7.38 1.80 -2.44
N LEU A 47 7.48 1.62 -1.12
CA LEU A 47 8.75 1.32 -0.46
C LEU A 47 9.25 -0.07 -0.86
N CYS A 48 8.37 -1.08 -0.88
CA CYS A 48 8.71 -2.42 -1.35
C CYS A 48 9.12 -2.42 -2.84
N GLU A 49 8.41 -1.69 -3.70
CA GLU A 49 8.77 -1.51 -5.12
C GLU A 49 10.14 -0.82 -5.30
N SER A 50 10.53 0.02 -4.35
CA SER A 50 11.86 0.67 -4.31
C SER A 50 12.97 -0.25 -3.78
N GLY A 51 12.64 -1.50 -3.45
CA GLY A 51 13.60 -2.52 -2.97
C GLY A 51 13.79 -2.54 -1.45
N VAL A 52 12.93 -1.87 -0.68
CA VAL A 52 12.95 -1.96 0.79
C VAL A 52 12.52 -3.36 1.23
N ASN A 53 13.21 -3.94 2.20
CA ASN A 53 12.86 -5.23 2.78
C ASN A 53 11.52 -5.12 3.56
N PRO A 54 10.50 -5.94 3.24
CA PRO A 54 9.19 -5.89 3.90
C PRO A 54 9.24 -6.24 5.40
N ASP A 55 10.11 -7.16 5.82
CA ASP A 55 10.25 -7.54 7.23
C ASP A 55 10.81 -6.38 8.07
N ALA A 56 11.81 -5.68 7.53
CA ALA A 56 12.40 -4.50 8.17
C ALA A 56 11.38 -3.34 8.23
N LEU A 57 10.61 -3.16 7.14
CA LEU A 57 9.56 -2.15 7.09
C LEU A 57 8.46 -2.41 8.14
N ALA A 58 8.04 -3.67 8.29
CA ALA A 58 7.05 -4.06 9.30
C ALA A 58 7.53 -3.74 10.71
N GLN A 59 8.81 -4.03 11.03
CA GLN A 59 9.38 -3.72 12.34
C GLN A 59 9.37 -2.21 12.64
N VAL A 60 9.76 -1.39 11.66
CA VAL A 60 9.74 0.08 11.80
C VAL A 60 8.32 0.60 11.98
N PHE A 61 7.37 0.10 11.19
CA PHE A 61 5.96 0.50 11.29
C PHE A 61 5.36 0.20 12.67
N VAL A 62 5.56 -1.01 13.18
CA VAL A 62 5.12 -1.41 14.53
C VAL A 62 5.79 -0.56 15.60
N SER A 63 7.09 -0.30 15.47
CA SER A 63 7.83 0.56 16.42
C SER A 63 7.24 1.97 16.49
N ILE A 64 6.99 2.59 15.33
CA ILE A 64 6.40 3.93 15.25
C ILE A 64 4.99 3.94 15.85
N LYS A 65 4.15 2.96 15.50
CA LYS A 65 2.79 2.84 16.05
C LYS A 65 2.80 2.76 17.58
N ASN A 66 3.67 1.92 18.13
CA ASN A 66 3.83 1.78 19.58
C ASN A 66 4.34 3.06 20.26
N MET A 67 5.28 3.77 19.64
CA MET A 67 5.78 5.05 20.17
C MET A 67 4.68 6.11 20.24
N VAL A 68 3.86 6.22 19.19
CA VAL A 68 2.74 7.18 19.15
C VAL A 68 1.68 6.82 20.19
N SER A 69 1.32 5.54 20.31
CA SER A 69 0.36 5.07 21.32
C SER A 69 0.88 5.30 22.75
N GLY A 70 2.17 5.07 23.01
CA GLY A 70 2.78 5.32 24.30
C GLY A 70 2.84 6.82 24.66
N TYR A 71 3.19 7.68 23.70
CA TYR A 71 3.25 9.13 23.91
C TYR A 71 1.89 9.74 24.30
N ASN A 72 0.79 9.19 23.77
CA ASN A 72 -0.55 9.65 24.10
C ASN A 72 -1.04 9.21 25.49
N GLN A 73 -0.38 8.23 26.14
CA GLN A 73 -0.73 7.76 27.48
C GLN A 73 -0.04 8.53 28.61
N GLU A 74 1.06 9.23 28.32
CA GLU A 74 1.82 10.03 29.29
C GLU A 74 1.31 11.47 29.45
N LYS A 75 0.21 11.81 28.76
CA LYS A 75 -0.38 13.15 28.74
C LYS A 75 -1.80 13.14 29.29
#